data_AF-G4WFA1-F1
#
_entry.id   AF-G4WFA1-F1
#
_cell.length_a   1.000
_cell.length_b   1.000
_cell.length_c   1.000
_cell.angle_alpha   90.00
_cell.angle_beta   90.00
_cell.angle_gamma   90.00
#
_symmetry.space_group_name_H-M   'P 1'
#
loop_
_entity.id
_entity.type
_entity.pdbx_description
1 polymer ?
#
loop_
_entity_poly.entity_id
_entity_poly.type
_entity_poly.pdbx_seq_one_letter_code
_entity_poly.pdbx_strand_id
1 'polypeptide(L)'
;QNSGKDKTNLNFNKKMKLIPNKESILLESLFASINTIVRDQIGREVYLPFIYSLFLFILCSNLVGNIPYTFTITTSIIVSIGLSFTILIGVTILGLSIHKIHFFSFFIP
;
A
#
# COMPACT_ATOMS: atom_id res chain seq x y z
N GLN A 1 11.63 54.43 11.49
CA GLN A 1 11.89 53.31 12.42
C GLN A 1 10.96 52.16 12.07
N ASN A 2 11.53 50.95 11.91
CA ASN A 2 10.90 49.63 11.83
C ASN A 2 10.02 49.28 10.62
N SER A 3 10.64 49.24 9.44
CA SER A 3 10.24 48.33 8.34
C SER A 3 11.10 47.08 8.43
N GLY A 4 10.72 46.16 9.30
CA GLY A 4 11.46 44.92 9.52
C GLY A 4 10.72 44.01 10.47
N LYS A 5 9.86 43.16 9.91
CA LYS A 5 9.50 41.81 10.40
C LYS A 5 8.54 41.16 9.41
N ASP A 6 8.75 39.87 9.19
CA ASP A 6 7.90 38.92 8.47
C ASP A 6 8.08 38.74 6.96
N LYS A 7 9.33 38.89 6.49
CA LYS A 7 9.82 37.94 5.48
C LYS A 7 10.29 36.68 6.23
N THR A 8 9.87 35.49 5.79
CA THR A 8 10.38 34.14 6.17
C THR A 8 9.59 33.29 7.17
N ASN A 9 8.25 33.24 7.08
CA ASN A 9 7.51 32.10 7.64
C ASN A 9 6.81 31.30 6.53
N LEU A 10 7.58 30.32 6.04
CA LEU A 10 7.10 28.99 5.70
C LEU A 10 5.93 28.91 4.70
N ASN A 11 6.25 29.07 3.41
CA ASN A 11 5.44 28.59 2.28
C ASN A 11 5.41 27.05 2.22
N PHE A 12 4.90 26.39 3.27
CA PHE A 12 4.64 24.95 3.31
C PHE A 12 3.15 24.61 3.15
N ASN A 13 2.31 25.58 2.77
CA ASN A 13 0.97 25.28 2.27
C ASN A 13 1.08 24.90 0.79
N LYS A 14 1.56 23.67 0.54
CA LYS A 14 1.37 23.00 -0.74
C LYS A 14 -0.13 22.95 -0.98
N LYS A 15 -0.60 23.92 -1.78
CA LYS A 15 -1.99 24.20 -2.14
C LYS A 15 -2.87 22.97 -1.97
N MET A 16 -3.67 22.94 -0.91
CA MET A 16 -4.92 22.16 -0.86
C MET A 16 -5.85 22.76 -1.91
N LYS A 17 -5.55 22.49 -3.19
CA LYS A 17 -6.42 22.86 -4.29
C LYS A 17 -7.57 21.86 -4.22
N LEU A 18 -8.75 22.35 -3.84
CA LEU A 18 -10.01 21.60 -3.84
C LEU A 18 -10.36 21.03 -5.24
N ILE A 19 -9.65 21.48 -6.27
CA ILE A 19 -9.70 20.94 -7.62
C ILE A 19 -8.62 19.87 -7.72
N PRO A 20 -8.99 18.58 -7.74
CA PRO A 20 -8.02 17.50 -7.79
C PRO A 20 -7.26 17.54 -9.12
N ASN A 21 -5.94 17.36 -9.04
CA ASN A 21 -5.10 17.18 -10.22
C ASN A 21 -5.37 15.79 -10.82
N LYS A 22 -5.12 15.59 -12.13
CA LYS A 22 -5.33 14.29 -12.81
C LYS A 22 -4.63 13.13 -12.08
N GLU A 23 -3.39 13.36 -11.65
CA GLU A 23 -2.60 12.40 -10.87
C GLU A 23 -3.20 12.15 -9.47
N SER A 24 -3.79 13.17 -8.84
CA SER A 24 -4.45 13.04 -7.54
C SER A 24 -5.73 12.20 -7.65
N ILE A 25 -6.50 12.36 -8.73
CA ILE A 25 -7.70 11.55 -8.99
C ILE A 25 -7.32 10.07 -9.12
N LEU A 26 -6.22 9.77 -9.81
CA LEU A 26 -5.73 8.40 -9.93
C LEU A 26 -5.38 7.81 -8.56
N LEU A 27 -4.62 8.53 -7.73
CA LEU A 27 -4.30 8.07 -6.37
C LEU A 27 -5.54 7.90 -5.49
N GLU A 28 -6.49 8.84 -5.53
CA GLU A 28 -7.74 8.77 -4.78
C GLU A 28 -8.59 7.57 -5.19
N SER A 29 -8.69 7.29 -6.50
CA SER A 29 -9.42 6.13 -7.01
C SER A 29 -8.79 4.80 -6.60
N LEU A 30 -7.46 4.70 -6.65
CA LEU A 30 -6.72 3.52 -6.19
C LEU A 30 -6.92 3.31 -4.69
N PHE A 31 -6.80 4.37 -3.90
CA PHE A 31 -7.03 4.32 -2.46
C PHE A 31 -8.45 3.87 -2.13
N ALA A 32 -9.48 4.45 -2.78
CA ALA A 32 -10.88 4.09 -2.56
C ALA A 32 -11.17 2.62 -2.94
N SER A 33 -10.59 2.15 -4.05
CA SER A 33 -10.74 0.76 -4.52
C SER A 33 -10.14 -0.23 -3.52
N ILE A 34 -8.90 0.01 -3.08
CA ILE A 34 -8.22 -0.87 -2.10
C ILE A 34 -8.92 -0.80 -0.74
N ASN A 35 -9.35 0.38 -0.29
CA ASN A 35 -10.09 0.53 0.95
C ASN A 35 -11.38 -0.31 0.96
N THR A 36 -12.11 -0.30 -0.16
CA THR A 36 -13.34 -1.10 -0.30
C THR A 36 -13.04 -2.60 -0.20
N ILE A 37 -12.01 -3.09 -0.90
CA ILE A 37 -11.61 -4.51 -0.85
C ILE A 37 -11.19 -4.91 0.58
N VAL A 38 -10.39 -4.09 1.25
CA VAL A 38 -9.91 -4.39 2.62
C VAL A 38 -11.08 -4.43 3.61
N ARG A 39 -12.01 -3.49 3.48
CA ARG A 39 -13.20 -3.44 4.34
C ARG A 39 -14.12 -4.63 4.11
N ASP A 40 -14.33 -5.04 2.86
CA ASP A 40 -15.23 -6.14 2.53
C ASP A 40 -14.63 -7.51 2.91
N GLN A 41 -13.30 -7.69 2.78
CA GLN A 41 -12.65 -8.98 3.03
C GLN A 41 -12.19 -9.18 4.48
N ILE A 42 -11.72 -8.13 5.15
CA ILE A 42 -11.09 -8.24 6.48
C ILE A 42 -11.90 -7.49 7.55
N GLY A 43 -12.64 -6.45 7.16
CA GLY A 43 -13.42 -5.60 8.08
C GLY A 43 -12.58 -4.70 9.00
N ARG A 44 -11.24 -4.83 9.00
CA ARG A 44 -10.33 -4.06 9.85
C ARG A 44 -9.37 -3.21 9.03
N GLU A 45 -9.49 -1.89 9.16
CA GLU A 45 -8.67 -0.91 8.42
C GLU A 45 -7.19 -0.88 8.83
N VAL A 46 -6.81 -1.53 9.94
CA VAL A 46 -5.42 -1.62 10.42
C VAL A 46 -4.49 -2.24 9.37
N TYR A 47 -5.00 -3.12 8.51
CA TYR A 47 -4.21 -3.79 7.47
C TYR A 47 -4.14 -3.02 6.15
N LEU A 48 -4.89 -1.92 6.02
CA LEU A 48 -4.95 -1.10 4.82
C LEU A 48 -3.56 -0.64 4.34
N PRO A 49 -2.69 -0.01 5.16
CA PRO A 49 -1.41 0.50 4.65
C PRO A 49 -0.50 -0.61 4.10
N PHE A 50 -0.54 -1.81 4.70
CA PHE A 50 0.23 -2.95 4.23
C PHE A 50 -0.28 -3.45 2.87
N ILE A 51 -1.60 -3.65 2.74
CA ILE A 51 -2.23 -4.13 1.50
C ILE A 51 -2.07 -3.09 0.38
N TYR A 52 -2.23 -1.82 0.70
CA TYR A 52 -2.04 -0.70 -0.23
C TYR A 52 -0.61 -0.67 -0.79
N SER A 53 0.40 -0.79 0.07
CA SER A 53 1.81 -0.83 -0.34
C SER A 53 2.11 -2.05 -1.21
N LEU A 54 1.62 -3.23 -0.82
CA LEU A 54 1.81 -4.47 -1.58
C LEU A 54 1.19 -4.38 -2.98
N PHE A 55 -0.05 -3.87 -3.06
CA PHE A 55 -0.76 -3.69 -4.32
C PHE A 55 0.00 -2.73 -5.25
N LEU A 56 0.38 -1.55 -4.76
CA LEU A 56 1.13 -0.58 -5.56
C LEU A 56 2.50 -1.13 -5.99
N PHE A 57 3.20 -1.85 -5.12
CA PHE A 57 4.48 -2.46 -5.45
C PHE A 57 4.36 -3.43 -6.63
N ILE A 58 3.37 -4.32 -6.59
CA ILE A 58 3.11 -5.29 -7.65
C ILE A 58 2.65 -4.59 -8.94
N LEU A 59 1.72 -3.63 -8.82
CA LEU A 59 1.22 -2.85 -9.94
C LEU A 59 2.35 -2.12 -10.67
N CYS A 60 3.16 -1.35 -9.94
CA CYS A 60 4.30 -0.63 -10.49
C CYS A 60 5.34 -1.58 -11.10
N SER A 61 5.65 -2.69 -10.42
CA SER A 61 6.60 -3.68 -10.95
C SER A 61 6.14 -4.26 -12.28
N ASN A 62 4.84 -4.59 -12.41
CA ASN A 62 4.29 -5.13 -13.65
C ASN A 62 4.16 -4.07 -14.76
N LEU A 63 3.85 -2.81 -14.41
CA LEU A 63 3.84 -1.70 -15.36
C LEU A 63 5.24 -1.43 -15.92
N VAL A 64 6.25 -1.41 -15.07
CA VAL A 64 7.66 -1.25 -15.49
C VAL A 64 8.09 -2.39 -16.41
N GLY A 65 7.57 -3.60 -16.22
CA GLY A 65 7.87 -4.74 -17.09
C GLY A 65 7.32 -4.65 -18.51
N ASN A 66 6.41 -3.71 -18.80
CA ASN A 66 5.96 -3.43 -20.17
C ASN A 66 6.94 -2.51 -20.93
N ILE A 67 7.95 -1.95 -20.26
CA ILE A 67 8.96 -1.10 -20.90
C ILE A 67 10.04 -1.97 -21.55
N PRO A 68 10.26 -1.88 -22.87
CA PRO A 68 11.29 -2.66 -23.54
C PRO A 68 12.67 -2.32 -22.98
N TYR A 69 13.58 -3.29 -22.99
CA TYR A 69 14.95 -3.20 -22.45
C TYR A 69 15.07 -2.99 -20.93
N THR A 70 13.96 -3.14 -20.18
CA THR A 70 13.99 -3.09 -18.70
C THR A 70 13.91 -4.48 -18.09
N PHE A 71 14.76 -4.78 -17.10
CA PHE A 71 14.63 -5.99 -16.30
C PHE A 71 13.55 -5.82 -15.23
N THR A 72 12.57 -6.73 -15.20
CA THR A 72 11.41 -6.61 -14.34
C THR A 72 11.64 -7.30 -13.00
N ILE A 73 11.37 -6.60 -11.90
CA ILE A 73 11.55 -7.14 -10.54
C ILE A 73 10.71 -8.41 -10.32
N THR A 74 9.47 -8.44 -10.81
CA THR A 74 8.56 -9.59 -10.72
C THR A 74 8.94 -10.79 -11.59
N THR A 75 9.79 -10.63 -12.61
CA THR A 75 10.29 -11.79 -13.40
C THR A 75 11.35 -12.60 -12.66
N SER A 76 11.96 -12.02 -11.62
CA SER A 76 12.92 -12.75 -10.82
C SER A 76 12.21 -13.72 -9.86
N ILE A 77 12.54 -15.01 -10.00
CA ILE A 77 12.00 -16.07 -9.14
C ILE A 77 12.29 -15.80 -7.67
N ILE A 78 13.46 -15.22 -7.37
CA ILE A 78 13.90 -14.94 -5.99
C ILE A 78 12.99 -13.92 -5.30
N VAL A 79 12.56 -12.86 -6.00
CA VAL A 79 11.69 -11.84 -5.42
C VAL A 79 10.27 -12.37 -5.27
N SER A 80 9.77 -13.11 -6.26
CA SER A 80 8.45 -13.73 -6.20
C SER A 80 8.33 -14.70 -5.01
N ILE A 81 9.30 -15.61 -4.88
CA ILE A 81 9.35 -16.57 -3.78
C ILE A 81 9.55 -15.87 -2.44
N GLY A 82 10.46 -14.88 -2.36
CA GLY A 82 10.70 -14.13 -1.13
C GLY A 82 9.45 -13.40 -0.63
N LEU A 83 8.71 -12.75 -1.54
CA LEU A 83 7.46 -12.07 -1.21
C LEU A 83 6.39 -13.06 -0.74
N SER A 84 6.25 -14.19 -1.43
CA SER A 84 5.30 -15.26 -1.07
C SER A 84 5.56 -15.81 0.34
N PHE A 85 6.80 -16.21 0.64
CA PHE A 85 7.14 -16.74 1.97
C PHE A 85 6.99 -15.69 3.07
N THR A 86 7.35 -14.44 2.81
CA THR A 86 7.21 -13.35 3.79
C THR A 86 5.75 -13.17 4.19
N ILE A 87 4.84 -13.11 3.21
CA ILE A 87 3.40 -12.93 3.46
C ILE A 87 2.82 -14.19 4.14
N LEU A 88 3.19 -15.39 3.68
CA LEU A 88 2.72 -16.65 4.24
C LEU A 88 3.09 -16.79 5.72
N ILE A 89 4.36 -16.53 6.06
CA ILE A 89 4.82 -16.60 7.45
C ILE A 89 4.14 -15.50 8.28
N GLY A 90 4.04 -14.28 7.74
CA GLY A 90 3.38 -13.15 8.42
C GLY A 90 1.92 -13.45 8.77
N VAL A 91 1.12 -13.95 7.82
CA VAL A 91 -0.28 -14.28 8.06
C VAL A 91 -0.44 -15.49 9.00
N THR A 92 0.47 -16.47 8.93
CA THR A 92 0.46 -17.63 9.82
C THR A 92 0.72 -17.21 11.27
N ILE A 93 1.74 -16.37 11.51
CA ILE A 93 2.04 -15.83 12.85
C ILE A 93 0.87 -14.97 13.35
N LEU A 94 0.31 -14.12 12.48
CA LEU A 94 -0.83 -13.26 12.84
C LEU A 94 -2.08 -14.09 13.18
N GLY A 95 -2.38 -15.13 12.41
CA GLY A 95 -3.49 -16.06 12.64
C GLY A 95 -3.35 -16.79 13.97
N LEU A 96 -2.17 -17.33 14.27
CA LEU A 96 -1.84 -17.95 15.55
C LEU A 96 -1.92 -16.97 16.72
N SER A 97 -1.49 -15.71 16.52
CA SER A 97 -1.55 -14.69 17.59
C SER A 97 -2.99 -14.33 17.96
N ILE A 98 -3.87 -14.18 16.96
CA ILE A 98 -5.27 -13.79 17.18
C ILE A 98 -6.13 -14.96 17.66
N HIS A 99 -5.97 -16.15 17.05
CA HIS A 99 -6.87 -17.30 17.27
C HIS A 99 -6.26 -18.41 18.16
N LYS A 100 -4.95 -18.37 18.44
CA LYS A 100 -4.21 -19.34 19.26
C LYS A 100 -4.50 -20.78 18.83
N ILE A 101 -5.10 -21.58 19.72
CA ILE A 101 -5.42 -22.99 19.50
C ILE A 101 -6.62 -23.16 18.55
N HIS A 102 -7.50 -22.16 18.47
CA HIS A 102 -8.64 -22.15 17.55
C HIS A 102 -8.22 -21.93 16.09
N PHE A 103 -6.97 -21.53 15.84
CA PHE A 103 -6.42 -21.45 14.48
C PHE A 103 -6.50 -22.79 13.74
N PHE A 104 -6.28 -23.91 14.44
CA PHE A 104 -6.33 -25.24 13.84
C PHE A 104 -7.74 -25.64 13.38
N SER A 105 -8.79 -24.97 13.87
CA SER A 105 -10.16 -25.20 13.39
C SER A 105 -10.36 -24.75 11.93
N PHE A 106 -9.52 -23.86 11.39
CA PHE A 106 -9.59 -23.46 9.98
C PHE A 106 -9.10 -24.55 9.01
N PHE A 107 -8.44 -25.62 9.51
CA PHE A 107 -8.03 -26.74 8.66
C PHE A 107 -9.13 -27.79 8.46
N ILE A 108 -10.24 -27.67 9.21
CA ILE A 108 -11.38 -28.58 9.13
C ILE A 108 -12.52 -27.81 8.46
N PRO A 109 -13.07 -28.29 7.34
CA PRO A 109 -14.13 -27.61 6.59
C PRO A 109 -15.48 -27.61 7.32
#